data_AF-A0A413FGE7-F1
#
_entry.id   AF-A0A413FGE7-F1
#
_cell.length_a   1.000
_cell.length_b   1.000
_cell.length_c   1.000
_cell.angle_alpha   90.00
_cell.angle_beta   90.00
_cell.angle_gamma   90.00
#
_symmetry.space_group_name_H-M   'P 1'
#
loop_
_entity.id
_entity.type
_entity.pdbx_description
1 polymer ?
#
loop_
_entity_poly.entity_id
_entity_poly.type
_entity_poly.pdbx_seq_one_letter_code
_entity_poly.pdbx_strand_id
1 'polypeptide(L)'
;MKTKLIGWLAGSAAVMLLLPWAAVTFVQSDAGMAVTLLLFFVINPTFSIVSGIFAGKSIKEMWCLPVIAAALFLLGTWAFFDAGEGAFVIYAVVYLVIGVASMLVSSWFCAGKRR
;
A
#
# COMPACT_ATOMS: atom_id res chain seq x y z
N MET A 1 -14.39 13.91 8.72
CA MET A 1 -13.71 12.60 8.83
C MET A 1 -13.76 11.78 7.54
N LYS A 2 -14.93 11.63 6.88
CA LYS A 2 -15.08 10.91 5.59
C LYS A 2 -14.18 11.41 4.44
N THR A 3 -13.97 12.72 4.31
CA THR A 3 -13.08 13.31 3.29
C THR A 3 -11.61 12.91 3.44
N LYS A 4 -11.12 12.70 4.67
CA LYS A 4 -9.75 12.21 4.89
C LYS A 4 -9.59 10.76 4.45
N LEU A 5 -10.59 9.92 4.73
CA LEU A 5 -10.61 8.52 4.27
C LEU A 5 -10.64 8.44 2.74
N ILE A 6 -11.49 9.24 2.09
CA ILE A 6 -11.58 9.30 0.62
C ILE A 6 -10.24 9.74 0.00
N GLY A 7 -9.59 10.76 0.58
CA GLY A 7 -8.26 11.18 0.12
C GLY A 7 -7.21 10.08 0.23
N TRP A 8 -7.21 9.32 1.32
CA TRP A 8 -6.30 8.17 1.49
C TRP A 8 -6.63 7.02 0.54
N LEU A 9 -7.91 6.73 0.31
CA LEU A 9 -8.34 5.72 -0.66
C LEU A 9 -7.92 6.10 -2.07
N ALA A 10 -8.10 7.37 -2.46
CA ALA A 10 -7.64 7.89 -3.73
C ALA A 10 -6.10 7.82 -3.85
N GLY A 11 -5.38 8.14 -2.77
CA GLY A 11 -3.93 7.97 -2.70
C GLY A 11 -3.48 6.53 -2.88
N SER A 12 -4.14 5.58 -2.20
CA SER A 12 -3.87 4.14 -2.36
C SER A 12 -4.14 3.67 -3.79
N ALA A 13 -5.25 4.11 -4.39
CA ALA A 13 -5.55 3.79 -5.78
C ALA A 13 -4.49 4.37 -6.74
N ALA A 14 -4.07 5.62 -6.53
CA ALA A 14 -3.03 6.23 -7.34
C ALA A 14 -1.70 5.46 -7.23
N VAL A 15 -1.27 5.11 -6.01
CA VAL A 15 0.01 4.44 -5.79
C VAL A 15 -0.01 2.97 -6.21
N MET A 16 -1.11 2.27 -5.97
CA MET A 16 -1.18 0.82 -6.19
C MET A 16 -1.72 0.43 -7.57
N LEU A 17 -2.37 1.34 -8.30
CA LEU A 17 -2.89 1.09 -9.66
C LEU A 17 -2.19 1.94 -10.73
N LEU A 18 -2.12 3.27 -10.54
CA LEU A 18 -1.55 4.15 -11.59
C LEU A 18 -0.04 3.94 -11.73
N LEU A 19 0.66 3.66 -10.64
CA LEU A 19 2.11 3.50 -10.61
C LEU A 19 2.58 2.20 -11.29
N PRO A 20 1.95 1.03 -11.04
CA PRO A 20 2.17 -0.18 -11.85
C PRO A 20 1.80 0.01 -13.31
N TRP A 21 0.67 0.66 -13.60
CA TRP A 21 0.27 0.97 -14.98
C TRP A 21 1.29 1.87 -15.70
N ALA A 22 1.77 2.92 -15.03
CA ALA A 22 2.77 3.83 -15.59
C ALA A 22 4.12 3.11 -15.82
N ALA A 23 4.50 2.20 -14.92
CA ALA A 23 5.71 1.40 -15.10
C ALA A 23 5.64 0.52 -16.35
N VAL A 24 4.49 -0.10 -16.62
CA VAL A 24 4.33 -0.99 -17.80
C VAL A 24 4.17 -0.20 -19.10
N THR A 25 3.61 1.01 -19.05
CA THR A 25 3.32 1.82 -20.25
C THR A 25 4.47 2.73 -20.68
N PHE A 26 5.27 3.27 -19.75
CA PHE A 26 6.27 4.29 -20.06
C PHE A 26 7.72 3.84 -19.90
N VAL A 27 7.99 2.70 -19.26
CA VAL A 27 9.37 2.25 -19.02
C VAL A 27 9.86 1.38 -20.18
N GLN A 28 11.02 1.72 -20.73
CA GLN A 28 11.68 0.89 -21.73
C GLN A 28 12.10 -0.45 -21.14
N SER A 29 12.06 -1.51 -21.97
CA SER A 29 12.34 -2.89 -21.57
C SER A 29 13.63 -3.06 -20.76
N ASP A 30 14.68 -2.30 -21.09
CA ASP A 30 15.99 -2.38 -20.42
C ASP A 30 15.96 -1.83 -18.97
N ALA A 31 15.04 -0.90 -18.68
CA ALA A 31 14.87 -0.31 -17.35
C ALA A 31 13.69 -0.92 -16.57
N GLY A 32 12.86 -1.74 -17.22
CA GLY A 32 11.62 -2.30 -16.65
C GLY A 32 11.87 -3.01 -15.32
N MET A 33 12.87 -3.90 -15.27
CA MET A 33 13.20 -4.65 -14.07
C MET A 33 13.60 -3.75 -12.90
N ALA A 34 14.44 -2.74 -13.15
CA ALA A 34 14.91 -1.82 -12.10
C ALA A 34 13.74 -0.98 -11.53
N VAL A 35 12.84 -0.51 -12.40
CA VAL A 35 11.66 0.27 -11.98
C VAL A 35 10.70 -0.59 -11.17
N THR A 36 10.44 -1.83 -11.61
CA THR A 36 9.60 -2.78 -10.87
C THR A 36 10.18 -3.11 -9.49
N LEU A 37 11.50 -3.32 -9.39
CA LEU A 37 12.16 -3.54 -8.11
C LEU A 37 12.02 -2.32 -7.19
N LEU A 38 12.20 -1.11 -7.71
CA LEU A 38 12.05 0.11 -6.91
C LEU A 38 10.60 0.29 -6.43
N LEU A 39 9.62 -0.04 -7.28
CA LEU A 39 8.20 -0.05 -6.93
C LEU A 39 7.89 -1.02 -5.78
N PHE A 40 8.33 -2.26 -5.89
CA PHE A 40 7.99 -3.31 -4.92
C PHE A 40 8.82 -3.23 -3.64
N PHE A 41 10.09 -2.86 -3.70
CA PHE A 41 10.95 -2.87 -2.52
C PHE A 41 11.04 -1.51 -1.81
N VAL A 42 10.68 -0.40 -2.46
CA VAL A 42 10.79 0.94 -1.86
C VAL A 42 9.43 1.62 -1.78
N ILE A 43 8.73 1.80 -2.90
CA ILE A 43 7.51 2.62 -2.94
C ILE A 43 6.38 1.95 -2.16
N ASN A 44 6.06 0.69 -2.48
CA ASN A 44 4.93 -0.02 -1.85
C ASN A 44 5.12 -0.26 -0.35
N PRO A 45 6.30 -0.69 0.14
CA PRO A 45 6.56 -0.83 1.57
C PRO A 45 6.46 0.51 2.30
N THR A 46 7.03 1.58 1.74
CA THR A 46 6.96 2.92 2.34
C THR A 46 5.52 3.40 2.43
N PHE A 47 4.73 3.23 1.37
CA PHE A 47 3.31 3.60 1.39
C PHE A 47 2.52 2.78 2.42
N SER A 48 2.82 1.48 2.55
CA SER A 48 2.18 0.63 3.57
C SER A 48 2.50 1.10 4.99
N ILE A 49 3.76 1.46 5.27
CA ILE A 49 4.16 2.01 6.57
C ILE A 49 3.42 3.31 6.86
N VAL A 50 3.43 4.26 5.93
CA VAL A 50 2.81 5.57 6.12
C VAL A 50 1.31 5.43 6.31
N SER A 51 0.62 4.70 5.43
CA SER A 51 -0.83 4.46 5.54
C SER A 51 -1.18 3.74 6.85
N GLY A 52 -0.36 2.79 7.30
CA GLY A 52 -0.47 2.14 8.60
C GLY A 52 -0.35 3.13 9.76
N ILE A 53 0.68 3.97 9.78
CA ILE A 53 0.88 4.97 10.84
C ILE A 53 -0.33 5.92 10.96
N PHE A 54 -0.85 6.38 9.82
CA PHE A 54 -2.05 7.23 9.80
C PHE A 54 -3.30 6.49 10.25
N ALA A 55 -3.47 5.22 9.85
CA ALA A 55 -4.56 4.37 10.32
C ALA A 55 -4.50 4.16 11.84
N GLY A 56 -3.30 4.06 12.42
CA GLY A 56 -3.10 3.88 13.86
C GLY A 56 -3.55 5.08 14.70
N LYS A 57 -3.42 6.30 14.18
CA LYS A 57 -3.90 7.53 14.85
C LYS A 57 -5.44 7.56 14.99
N SER A 58 -6.15 6.92 14.06
CA SER A 58 -7.61 6.88 13.99
C SER A 58 -8.13 5.46 13.73
N ILE A 59 -7.73 4.50 14.57
CA ILE A 59 -8.02 3.06 14.39
C ILE A 59 -9.50 2.74 14.15
N LYS A 60 -10.42 3.42 14.86
CA LYS A 60 -11.86 3.18 14.73
C LYS A 60 -12.43 3.52 13.34
N GLU A 61 -11.78 4.42 12.61
CA GLU A 61 -12.28 4.92 11.31
C GLU A 61 -11.44 4.43 10.12
N MET A 62 -10.15 4.11 10.34
CA MET A 62 -9.18 3.90 9.26
C MET A 62 -8.55 2.50 9.28
N TRP A 63 -9.07 1.56 10.05
CA TRP A 63 -8.53 0.19 10.09
C TRP A 63 -8.57 -0.54 8.74
N CYS A 64 -9.49 -0.18 7.85
CA CYS A 64 -9.56 -0.77 6.52
C CYS A 64 -8.44 -0.30 5.58
N LEU A 65 -7.68 0.76 5.91
CA LEU A 65 -6.69 1.34 5.00
C LEU A 65 -5.59 0.33 4.58
N PRO A 66 -4.93 -0.38 5.53
CA PRO A 66 -3.90 -1.35 5.17
C PRO A 66 -4.46 -2.52 4.36
N VAL A 67 -5.69 -2.96 4.66
CA VAL A 67 -6.39 -4.03 3.93
C VAL A 67 -6.70 -3.60 2.50
N ILE A 68 -7.25 -2.40 2.33
CA ILE A 68 -7.59 -1.87 1.00
C ILE A 68 -6.33 -1.60 0.19
N ALA A 69 -5.26 -1.09 0.80
CA ALA A 69 -3.99 -0.87 0.11
C ALA A 69 -3.39 -2.19 -0.41
N ALA A 70 -3.39 -3.26 0.41
CA ALA A 70 -2.93 -4.59 -0.01
C ALA A 70 -3.82 -5.20 -1.12
N ALA A 71 -5.14 -5.04 -1.01
CA ALA A 71 -6.07 -5.51 -2.04
C ALA A 71 -5.90 -4.76 -3.36
N LEU A 72 -5.75 -3.43 -3.32
CA LEU A 72 -5.50 -2.61 -4.51
C LEU A 72 -4.15 -2.95 -5.16
N PHE A 73 -3.11 -3.23 -4.36
CA PHE A 73 -1.83 -3.70 -4.88
C PHE A 73 -2.01 -5.00 -5.68
N LEU A 74 -2.67 -6.00 -5.08
CA LEU A 74 -2.87 -7.29 -5.73
C LEU A 74 -3.67 -7.15 -7.03
N LEU A 75 -4.76 -6.37 -7.00
CA LEU A 75 -5.57 -6.07 -8.18
C LEU A 75 -4.77 -5.33 -9.26
N GLY A 76 -3.93 -4.36 -8.88
CA GLY A 76 -3.09 -3.63 -9.82
C GLY A 76 -2.02 -4.50 -10.46
N THR A 77 -1.36 -5.36 -9.69
CA THR A 77 -0.36 -6.29 -10.24
C THR A 77 -0.98 -7.32 -11.17
N TRP A 78 -2.15 -7.86 -10.83
CA TRP A 78 -2.83 -8.80 -11.73
C TRP A 78 -3.45 -8.13 -12.96
N ALA A 79 -3.79 -6.84 -12.90
CA ALA A 79 -4.30 -6.11 -14.05
C ALA A 79 -3.21 -5.68 -15.05
N PHE A 80 -1.99 -5.39 -14.57
CA PHE A 80 -0.96 -4.75 -15.41
C PHE A 80 0.33 -5.56 -15.59
N PHE A 81 0.68 -6.47 -14.68
CA PHE A 81 1.89 -7.30 -14.78
C PHE A 81 1.54 -8.69 -15.32
N ASP A 82 1.29 -9.65 -14.42
CA ASP A 82 0.94 -11.03 -14.77
C ASP A 82 -0.17 -11.52 -13.85
N ALA A 83 -1.30 -11.86 -14.46
CA ALA A 83 -2.48 -12.31 -13.75
C ALA A 83 -2.28 -13.73 -13.21
N GLY A 84 -2.48 -13.91 -11.90
CA GLY A 84 -2.39 -15.22 -11.24
C GLY A 84 -0.99 -15.61 -10.74
N GLU A 85 0.00 -14.72 -10.89
CA GLU A 85 1.33 -14.96 -10.34
C GLU A 85 1.29 -14.97 -8.80
N GLY A 86 1.74 -16.08 -8.21
CA GLY A 86 1.66 -16.32 -6.77
C GLY A 86 2.58 -15.41 -5.95
N ALA A 87 3.67 -14.93 -6.55
CA ALA A 87 4.59 -13.99 -5.90
C ALA A 87 3.89 -12.70 -5.45
N PHE A 88 2.95 -12.17 -6.25
CA PHE A 88 2.22 -10.94 -5.90
C PHE A 88 1.32 -11.12 -4.68
N VAL A 89 0.80 -12.33 -4.43
CA VAL A 89 0.06 -12.64 -3.21
C VAL A 89 0.98 -12.55 -1.99
N ILE A 90 2.20 -13.07 -2.10
CA ILE A 90 3.19 -12.98 -1.02
C ILE A 90 3.52 -11.52 -0.72
N TYR A 91 3.78 -10.69 -1.75
CA TYR A 91 4.01 -9.26 -1.56
C TYR A 91 2.81 -8.55 -0.92
N ALA A 92 1.58 -8.87 -1.35
CA ALA A 92 0.37 -8.29 -0.76
C ALA A 92 0.24 -8.63 0.73
N VAL A 93 0.52 -9.89 1.11
CA VAL A 93 0.53 -10.33 2.51
C VAL A 93 1.62 -9.62 3.31
N VAL A 94 2.84 -9.51 2.77
CA VAL A 94 3.95 -8.80 3.42
C VAL A 94 3.58 -7.33 3.64
N TYR A 95 3.03 -6.65 2.63
CA TYR A 95 2.61 -5.25 2.78
C TYR A 95 1.47 -5.11 3.77
N LEU A 96 0.52 -6.05 3.81
CA LEU A 96 -0.55 -6.06 4.80
C LEU A 96 0.03 -6.17 6.21
N VAL A 97 0.96 -7.09 6.44
CA VAL A 97 1.63 -7.28 7.74
C VAL A 97 2.37 -6.01 8.15
N ILE A 98 3.13 -5.39 7.25
CA ILE A 98 3.84 -4.13 7.51
C ILE A 98 2.85 -3.00 7.87
N GLY A 99 1.76 -2.86 7.11
CA GLY A 99 0.78 -1.81 7.32
C GLY A 99 0.01 -1.99 8.63
N VAL A 100 -0.39 -3.23 8.96
CA VAL A 100 -1.05 -3.56 10.23
C VAL A 100 -0.09 -3.39 11.41
N ALA A 101 1.16 -3.86 11.30
CA ALA A 101 2.16 -3.66 12.34
C ALA A 101 2.40 -2.18 12.62
N SER A 102 2.58 -1.37 11.56
CA SER A 102 2.79 0.08 11.67
C SER A 102 1.58 0.79 12.30
N MET A 103 0.37 0.32 11.95
CA MET A 103 -0.89 0.78 12.53
C MET A 103 -0.99 0.47 14.01
N LEU A 104 -0.70 -0.78 14.41
CA LEU A 104 -0.70 -1.20 15.81
C LEU A 104 0.32 -0.36 16.59
N VAL A 105 1.58 -0.34 16.18
CA VAL A 105 2.63 0.46 16.84
C VAL A 105 2.19 1.91 17.03
N SER A 106 1.67 2.56 15.98
CA SER A 106 1.24 3.96 16.05
C SER A 106 0.05 4.18 16.97
N SER A 107 -0.92 3.24 16.99
CA SER A 107 -2.05 3.31 17.90
C SER A 107 -1.63 3.17 19.37
N TRP A 108 -0.64 2.33 19.67
CA TRP A 108 -0.09 2.17 21.02
C TRP A 108 0.58 3.46 21.51
N PHE A 109 1.42 4.08 20.67
CA PHE A 109 2.04 5.37 21.00
C PHE A 109 1.01 6.52 21.13
N CYS A 110 -0.01 6.58 20.27
CA CYS A 110 -1.04 7.61 20.35
C CYS A 110 -2.06 7.38 21.48
N ALA A 111 -2.32 6.13 21.87
CA ALA A 111 -3.18 5.81 23.01
C ALA A 111 -2.54 6.23 24.34
N GLY A 112 -1.21 6.11 24.46
CA GLY A 112 -0.46 6.56 25.64
C GLY A 112 -0.48 8.08 25.87
N LYS A 113 -0.78 8.89 24.85
CA LYS A 113 -0.84 10.36 24.93
C LYS A 113 -2.25 10.92 25.23
N ARG A 114 -3.24 10.04 25.41
CA ARG A 114 -4.65 10.38 25.62
C ARG A 114 -5.17 10.06 27.04
N ARG A 115 -4.29 9.61 27.96
CA ARG A 115 -4.57 9.53 29.40
C ARG A 115 -3.95 10.71 30.11
#